data_AF-A0A1A0ME78-F1
#
_entry.id   AF-A0A1A0ME78-F1
#
_cell.length_a   1.000
_cell.length_b   1.000
_cell.length_c   1.000
_cell.angle_alpha   90.00
_cell.angle_beta   90.00
_cell.angle_gamma   90.00
#
_symmetry.space_group_name_H-M   'P 1'
#
loop_
_entity.id
_entity.type
_entity.pdbx_description
1 polymer ?
#
loop_
_entity_poly.entity_id
_entity_poly.type
_entity_poly.pdbx_seq_one_letter_code
_entity_poly.pdbx_strand_id
1 'polypeptide(L)'
;MTCRQPERITAVEPDNQGGWFVEVEVVEDRRIPSSADILALYELELDVDGALLGYGRIGRYSRGQTLELTPDEPFTTDGDTSPPSPEIHGRSGDQHGNA
;
A
#
# COMPACT_ATOMS: atom_id res chain seq x y z
N MET A 1 -21.84 0.31 -5.23
CA MET A 1 -20.39 0.47 -4.96
C MET A 1 -20.22 1.66 -4.05
N THR A 2 -19.77 1.47 -2.81
CA THR A 2 -19.30 2.61 -2.02
C THR A 2 -17.93 2.99 -2.57
N CYS A 3 -17.85 4.02 -3.40
CA CYS A 3 -16.56 4.59 -3.72
C CYS A 3 -15.96 5.07 -2.39
N ARG A 4 -14.77 4.58 -2.06
CA ARG A 4 -14.02 5.10 -0.93
C ARG A 4 -13.46 6.47 -1.33
N GLN A 5 -13.38 7.40 -0.39
CA GLN A 5 -12.99 8.77 -0.70
C GLN A 5 -11.46 8.84 -0.83
N PRO A 6 -10.91 9.21 -2.01
CA PRO A 6 -9.48 9.45 -2.16
C PRO A 6 -9.11 10.73 -1.41
N GLU A 7 -7.97 10.70 -0.71
CA GLU A 7 -7.43 11.85 0.02
C GLU A 7 -6.28 12.49 -0.73
N ARG A 8 -5.37 11.68 -1.29
CA ARG A 8 -4.11 12.15 -1.85
C ARG A 8 -3.55 11.17 -2.89
N ILE A 9 -2.88 11.71 -3.91
CA ILE A 9 -1.97 10.95 -4.78
C ILE A 9 -0.57 11.10 -4.19
N THR A 10 0.10 9.98 -3.88
CA THR A 10 1.42 9.99 -3.23
C THR A 10 2.55 9.80 -4.22
N ALA A 11 2.33 9.03 -5.29
CA ALA A 11 3.30 8.79 -6.35
C ALA A 11 2.60 8.60 -7.71
N VAL A 12 3.32 8.98 -8.77
CA VAL A 12 2.96 8.71 -10.17
C VAL A 12 4.26 8.48 -10.93
N GLU A 13 4.42 7.28 -11.49
CA GLU A 13 5.64 6.87 -12.17
C GLU A 13 5.29 6.17 -13.50
N PRO A 14 6.04 6.42 -14.59
CA PRO A 14 5.84 5.70 -15.84
C PRO A 14 6.30 4.25 -15.70
N ASP A 15 5.53 3.33 -16.26
CA ASP A 15 5.93 1.93 -16.46
C ASP A 15 6.76 1.79 -17.76
N ASN A 16 7.57 0.72 -17.87
CA ASN A 16 8.42 0.49 -19.04
C ASN A 16 7.63 0.10 -20.29
N GLN A 17 6.40 -0.39 -20.16
CA GLN A 17 5.51 -0.65 -21.29
C GLN A 17 4.77 0.61 -21.76
N GLY A 18 5.06 1.76 -21.14
CA GLY A 18 4.46 3.07 -21.47
C GLY A 18 3.17 3.36 -20.72
N GLY A 19 2.83 2.53 -19.72
CA GLY A 19 1.74 2.77 -18.78
C GLY A 19 2.17 3.63 -17.59
N TRP A 20 1.39 3.55 -16.50
CA TRP A 20 1.63 4.29 -15.27
C TRP A 20 1.39 3.44 -14.03
N PHE A 21 2.27 3.57 -13.05
CA PHE A 21 2.00 3.21 -11.66
C PHE A 21 1.56 4.44 -10.90
N VAL A 22 0.47 4.33 -10.14
CA VAL A 22 -0.10 5.43 -9.35
C VAL A 22 -0.39 4.93 -7.95
N GLU A 23 0.14 5.64 -6.96
CA GLU A 23 -0.22 5.39 -5.56
C GLU A 23 -1.24 6.41 -5.07
N VAL A 24 -2.32 5.90 -4.46
CA VAL A 24 -3.44 6.69 -3.97
C VAL A 24 -3.74 6.35 -2.52
N GLU A 25 -3.71 7.36 -1.67
CA GLU A 25 -4.14 7.29 -0.28
C GLU A 25 -5.66 7.50 -0.19
N VAL A 26 -6.33 6.60 0.52
CA VAL A 26 -7.79 6.52 0.60
C VAL A 26 -8.23 6.35 2.06
N VAL A 27 -9.31 7.03 2.47
CA VAL A 27 -9.93 6.74 3.78
C VAL A 27 -10.72 5.45 3.70
N GLU A 28 -10.28 4.44 4.43
CA GLU A 28 -11.02 3.19 4.55
C GLU A 28 -12.01 3.18 5.72
N ASP A 29 -11.70 3.85 6.83
CA ASP A 29 -12.56 3.91 8.03
C ASP A 29 -12.51 5.31 8.65
N ARG A 30 -13.68 5.94 8.81
CA ARG A 30 -13.79 7.28 9.43
C ARG A 30 -14.06 7.16 10.92
N ARG A 31 -13.32 7.93 11.74
CA ARG A 31 -13.43 7.92 13.21
C ARG A 31 -13.52 9.33 13.79
N ILE A 32 -13.90 9.41 15.05
CA ILE A 32 -13.95 10.64 15.85
C ILE A 32 -12.98 10.49 17.02
N PRO A 33 -11.97 11.37 17.18
CA PRO A 33 -11.62 12.47 16.30
C PRO A 33 -11.08 11.99 14.94
N SER A 34 -11.09 12.85 13.90
CA SER A 34 -10.63 12.50 12.54
C SER A 34 -9.16 12.07 12.46
N SER A 35 -8.34 12.44 13.44
CA SER A 35 -6.97 11.91 13.59
C SER A 35 -6.93 10.40 13.85
N ALA A 36 -8.05 9.78 14.20
CA ALA A 36 -8.16 8.33 14.37
C ALA A 36 -8.63 7.62 13.09
N ASP A 37 -8.86 8.32 11.97
CA ASP A 37 -9.21 7.69 10.70
C ASP A 37 -8.17 6.63 10.30
N ILE A 38 -8.63 5.56 9.64
CA ILE A 38 -7.75 4.57 9.02
C ILE A 38 -7.62 4.91 7.53
N LEU A 39 -6.38 5.17 7.12
CA LEU A 39 -5.98 5.37 5.75
C LEU A 39 -5.42 4.07 5.17
N ALA A 40 -5.56 3.92 3.86
CA ALA A 40 -4.94 2.85 3.10
C ALA A 40 -4.22 3.45 1.89
N LEU A 41 -3.10 2.84 1.54
CA LEU A 41 -2.39 3.14 0.30
C LEU A 41 -2.74 2.06 -0.72
N TYR A 42 -3.22 2.50 -1.88
CA TYR A 42 -3.52 1.67 -3.02
C TYR A 42 -2.54 1.96 -4.14
N GLU A 43 -2.01 0.91 -4.75
CA GLU A 43 -1.27 0.98 -6.00
C GLU A 43 -2.23 0.66 -7.14
N LEU A 44 -2.16 1.43 -8.21
CA LEU A 44 -2.91 1.27 -9.44
C LEU A 44 -1.93 1.10 -10.60
N GLU A 45 -2.18 0.11 -11.44
CA GLU A 45 -1.48 -0.10 -12.70
C GLU A 45 -2.41 0.34 -13.84
N LEU A 46 -1.93 1.28 -14.65
CA LEU A 46 -2.67 1.85 -15.77
C LEU A 46 -1.93 1.59 -17.08
N ASP A 47 -2.66 1.37 -18.16
CA ASP A 47 -2.07 1.35 -19.50
C ASP A 47 -1.74 2.77 -20.02
N VAL A 48 -1.21 2.82 -21.25
CA VAL A 48 -0.85 4.07 -21.95
C VAL A 48 -2.03 5.02 -22.16
N ASP A 49 -3.25 4.49 -22.27
CA ASP A 49 -4.49 5.25 -22.44
C ASP A 49 -5.14 5.61 -21.08
N GLY A 50 -4.53 5.19 -19.96
CA GLY A 50 -5.02 5.41 -18.60
C GLY A 50 -6.10 4.41 -18.16
N ALA A 51 -6.28 3.30 -18.87
CA ALA A 51 -7.21 2.26 -18.45
C ALA A 51 -6.62 1.46 -17.28
N LEU A 52 -7.45 1.18 -16.27
CA LEU A 52 -7.03 0.41 -15.09
C LEU A 52 -6.79 -1.06 -15.47
N LEU A 53 -5.53 -1.48 -15.38
CA LEU A 53 -5.09 -2.86 -15.58
C LEU A 53 -5.14 -3.66 -14.28
N GLY A 54 -4.73 -3.03 -13.17
CA GLY A 54 -4.61 -3.67 -11.87
C GLY A 54 -4.72 -2.69 -10.71
N TYR A 55 -5.10 -3.20 -9.54
CA TYR A 55 -5.00 -2.43 -8.30
C TYR A 55 -4.81 -3.32 -7.08
N GLY A 56 -4.07 -2.83 -6.10
CA GLY A 56 -3.78 -3.54 -4.86
C GLY A 56 -3.72 -2.59 -3.67
N ARG A 57 -4.05 -3.07 -2.47
CA ARG A 57 -3.80 -2.32 -1.23
C ARG A 57 -2.46 -2.74 -0.66
N ILE A 58 -1.50 -1.83 -0.69
CA ILE A 58 -0.13 -2.10 -0.27
C ILE A 58 0.11 -1.76 1.21
N GLY A 59 -0.77 -0.96 1.83
CA GLY A 59 -0.64 -0.63 3.25
C GLY A 59 -1.91 -0.08 3.90
N ARG A 60 -1.93 -0.10 5.24
CA ARG A 60 -2.94 0.57 6.08
C ARG A 60 -2.30 1.16 7.31
N TYR A 61 -2.76 2.35 7.71
CA TYR A 61 -2.21 3.07 8.84
C TYR A 61 -3.22 4.05 9.43
N SER A 62 -3.00 4.43 10.69
CA SER A 62 -3.82 5.47 11.32
C SER A 62 -3.36 6.83 10.83
N ARG A 63 -4.30 7.76 10.63
CA ARG A 63 -4.00 9.13 10.24
C ARG A 63 -3.01 9.76 11.23
N GLY A 64 -1.90 10.30 10.72
CA GLY A 64 -0.84 10.91 11.52
C GLY A 64 0.31 9.97 11.92
N GLN A 65 0.25 8.69 11.56
CA GLN A 65 1.45 7.85 11.54
C GLN A 65 2.23 8.09 10.23
N THR A 66 3.54 8.26 10.35
CA THR A 66 4.43 8.19 9.18
C THR A 66 4.46 6.74 8.72
N LEU A 67 4.01 6.48 7.49
CA LEU A 67 4.22 5.20 6.87
C LEU A 67 5.65 5.20 6.35
N GLU A 68 6.53 4.48 7.03
CA GLU A 68 7.85 4.18 6.49
C GLU A 68 7.64 3.10 5.44
N LEU A 69 7.32 3.54 4.22
CA LEU A 69 7.52 2.71 3.04
C LEU A 69 9.02 2.47 3.02
N THR A 70 9.48 1.31 3.46
CA THR A 70 10.66 0.75 2.82
C THR A 70 10.21 0.56 1.38
N PRO A 71 10.70 1.34 0.40
CA PRO A 71 10.53 0.90 -0.97
C PRO A 71 11.13 -0.49 -0.99
N ASP A 72 10.29 -1.52 -1.12
CA ASP A 72 10.77 -2.81 -1.58
C ASP A 72 11.58 -2.47 -2.84
N GLU A 73 12.81 -2.99 -2.92
CA GLU A 73 13.84 -2.76 -3.94
C GLU A 73 13.34 -2.07 -5.24
N PRO A 74 14.10 -1.10 -5.80
CA PRO A 74 13.66 -0.31 -6.96
C PRO A 74 13.02 -1.22 -8.01
N PHE A 75 11.76 -0.91 -8.35
CA PHE A 75 10.95 -1.65 -9.32
C PHE A 75 11.79 -1.97 -10.56
N THR A 76 12.35 -3.18 -10.59
CA THR A 76 13.14 -3.64 -11.72
C THR A 76 12.13 -4.22 -12.68
N THR A 77 11.80 -3.45 -13.70
CA THR A 77 10.98 -3.90 -14.83
C THR A 77 11.78 -4.85 -15.73
N ASP A 78 12.22 -5.96 -15.18
CA ASP A 78 12.60 -7.14 -15.96
C ASP A 78 11.77 -8.29 -15.41
N GLY A 79 10.87 -8.81 -16.24
CA GLY A 79 9.75 -9.65 -15.83
C GLY A 79 10.20 -10.98 -15.24
N ASP A 80 10.44 -11.02 -13.93
CA ASP A 80 10.35 -12.21 -13.10
C ASP A 80 10.35 -11.77 -11.63
N THR A 81 9.20 -11.87 -10.95
CA THR A 81 9.08 -12.34 -9.56
C THR A 81 7.72 -11.94 -8.99
N SER A 82 6.94 -12.95 -8.61
CA SER A 82 5.77 -12.82 -7.74
C SER A 82 6.14 -12.06 -6.46
N PRO A 83 5.35 -11.07 -5.99
CA PRO A 83 5.71 -10.26 -4.84
C PRO A 83 5.92 -11.15 -3.60
N PRO A 84 6.93 -10.86 -2.74
CA PRO A 84 7.10 -11.58 -1.50
C PRO A 84 5.87 -11.33 -0.62
N SER A 85 5.32 -12.40 -0.05
CA SER A 85 4.25 -12.28 0.94
C SER A 85 4.79 -11.52 2.16
N PRO A 86 4.07 -10.53 2.71
CA PRO A 86 4.55 -9.78 3.87
C PRO A 86 4.70 -10.74 5.06
N GLU A 87 5.95 -10.96 5.50
CA GLU A 87 6.23 -11.74 6.70
C GLU A 87 5.74 -10.99 7.94
N ILE A 88 4.61 -11.46 8.47
CA ILE A 88 4.12 -11.07 9.80
C ILE A 88 5.15 -11.50 10.86
N HIS A 89 5.99 -10.56 11.31
CA HIS A 89 6.87 -10.80 12.45
C HIS A 89 6.01 -11.08 13.71
N GLY A 90 5.85 -12.37 14.00
CA GLY A 90 5.30 -12.87 15.25
C GLY A 90 6.20 -12.42 16.39
N ARG A 91 5.63 -11.61 17.28
CA ARG A 91 6.23 -11.15 18.54
C ARG A 91 6.89 -12.32 19.30
N SER A 92 8.16 -12.14 19.65
CA SER A 92 8.82 -12.95 20.69
C SER A 92 8.00 -12.90 21.98
N GLY A 93 7.79 -14.06 22.57
CA GLY A 93 7.15 -14.26 23.87
C GLY A 93 7.95 -15.29 24.64
N ASP A 94 9.08 -14.84 25.16
CA ASP A 94 9.91 -15.55 26.12
C ASP A 94 9.18 -15.55 27.47
N GLN A 95 8.68 -16.69 27.94
CA GLN A 95 8.36 -16.89 29.37
C GLN A 95 8.70 -18.32 29.81
N HIS A 96 9.88 -18.41 30.45
CA HIS A 96 10.24 -19.24 31.62
C HIS A 96 9.37 -20.46 32.00
N GLY A 97 10.02 -21.64 31.95
CA GLY A 97 10.16 -22.62 33.04
C GLY A 97 8.91 -23.25 33.69
N ASN A 98 8.80 -24.58 33.61
CA ASN A 98 8.65 -25.46 34.79
C ASN A 98 8.80 -26.94 34.40
N ALA A 99 9.73 -27.65 35.03
CA ALA A 99 9.61 -29.01 35.57
C ALA A 99 10.96 -29.43 36.19
#